data_AF-A0A968RRT2-F1
#
_entry.id   AF-A0A968RRT2-F1
#
_cell.length_a   1.000
_cell.length_b   1.000
_cell.length_c   1.000
_cell.angle_alpha   90.00
_cell.angle_beta   90.00
_cell.angle_gamma   90.00
#
_symmetry.space_group_name_H-M   'P 1'
#
loop_
_entity.id
_entity.type
_entity.pdbx_description
1 polymer ?
#
loop_
_entity_poly.entity_id
_entity_poly.type
_entity_poly.pdbx_seq_one_letter_code
_entity_poly.pdbx_strand_id
1 'polypeptide(L)' 'MDATDHKQTGSWGKSKAAKEFRKQETELLKQGDLKGAQKIGVEDVKKKFPGKYDKAIGDALNYTDELNKKKKN' A
#
# COMPACT_ATOMS: atom_id res chain seq x y z
N MET A 1 8.47 7.68 4.37
CA MET A 1 7.54 8.84 4.48
C MET A 1 7.79 9.54 5.81
N ASP A 2 7.45 10.81 5.93
CA ASP A 2 7.53 11.52 7.21
C ASP A 2 6.49 10.98 8.23
N ALA A 3 6.79 11.10 9.53
CA ALA A 3 5.91 10.63 10.60
C ALA A 3 4.56 11.35 10.62
N THR A 4 4.51 12.64 10.26
CA THR A 4 3.29 13.43 10.18
C THR A 4 2.41 12.94 9.04
N ASP A 5 3.00 12.74 7.87
CA ASP A 5 2.30 12.18 6.72
C ASP A 5 1.79 10.77 7.02
N HIS A 6 2.57 9.95 7.76
CA HIS A 6 2.18 8.58 8.07
C HIS A 6 0.91 8.55 8.91
N LYS A 7 0.73 9.52 9.80
CA LYS A 7 -0.48 9.65 10.61
C LYS A 7 -1.73 9.94 9.79
N GLN A 8 -1.59 10.40 8.55
CA GLN A 8 -2.71 10.73 7.66
C GLN A 8 -3.09 9.57 6.74
N THR A 9 -2.31 8.49 6.64
CA THR A 9 -2.66 7.35 5.78
C THR A 9 -3.92 6.66 6.27
N GLY A 10 -4.65 6.04 5.35
CA GLY A 10 -5.94 5.39 5.62
C GLY A 10 -5.78 4.21 6.58
N SER A 11 -4.62 3.59 6.59
CA SER A 11 -4.25 2.49 7.49
C SER A 11 -3.88 2.91 8.92
N TRP A 12 -3.64 4.21 9.16
CA TRP A 12 -3.10 4.68 10.44
C TRP A 12 -4.15 4.82 11.55
N GLY A 13 -3.75 4.42 12.77
CA GLY A 13 -4.52 4.65 13.98
C GLY A 13 -5.54 3.55 14.31
N LYS A 14 -6.52 3.89 15.16
CA LYS A 14 -7.50 2.95 15.73
C LYS A 14 -8.95 3.21 15.31
N SER A 15 -9.17 4.13 14.36
CA SER A 15 -10.50 4.45 13.85
C SER A 15 -11.13 3.23 13.16
N LYS A 16 -12.46 3.21 13.06
CA LYS A 16 -13.18 2.16 12.33
C LYS A 16 -12.68 2.05 10.89
N ALA A 17 -12.56 3.18 10.19
CA ALA A 17 -12.04 3.25 8.83
C ALA A 17 -10.63 2.66 8.71
N ALA A 18 -9.72 2.95 9.64
CA ALA A 18 -8.36 2.40 9.60
C ALA A 18 -8.29 0.90 9.88
N LYS A 19 -9.25 0.36 10.64
CA LYS A 19 -9.40 -1.08 10.83
C LYS A 19 -9.95 -1.74 9.56
N GLU A 20 -10.94 -1.13 8.92
CA GLU A 20 -11.53 -1.62 7.66
C GLU A 20 -10.51 -1.60 6.52
N PHE A 21 -9.71 -0.54 6.40
CA PHE A 21 -8.61 -0.44 5.44
C PHE A 21 -7.63 -1.61 5.58
N ARG A 22 -7.13 -1.84 6.80
CA ARG A 22 -6.20 -2.96 7.08
C ARG A 22 -6.86 -4.32 6.88
N LYS A 23 -8.16 -4.44 7.14
CA LYS A 23 -8.92 -5.67 6.87
C LYS A 23 -8.93 -5.98 5.36
N GLN A 24 -9.22 -4.99 4.51
CA GLN A 24 -9.20 -5.14 3.05
C GLN A 24 -7.80 -5.53 2.55
N GLU A 25 -6.76 -4.83 3.03
CA GLU A 25 -5.37 -5.15 2.70
C GLU A 25 -5.00 -6.59 3.12
N THR A 26 -5.40 -7.01 4.32
CA THR A 26 -5.16 -8.38 4.84
C THR A 26 -5.90 -9.44 4.03
N GLU A 27 -7.13 -9.17 3.57
CA GLU A 27 -7.92 -10.12 2.80
C GLU A 27 -7.28 -10.40 1.44
N LEU A 28 -6.77 -9.36 0.76
CA LEU A 28 -6.02 -9.51 -0.49
C LEU A 28 -4.73 -10.31 -0.29
N LEU A 29 -3.98 -10.03 0.79
CA LEU A 29 -2.78 -10.81 1.13
C LEU A 29 -3.10 -12.30 1.37
N LYS A 30 -4.21 -12.60 2.05
CA LYS A 30 -4.65 -14.00 2.28
C LYS A 30 -5.02 -14.73 0.99
N GLN A 31 -5.48 -14.00 -0.03
CA GLN A 31 -5.75 -14.53 -1.36
C GLN A 31 -4.48 -14.67 -2.23
N GLY A 32 -3.32 -14.27 -1.70
CA GLY A 32 -2.06 -14.23 -2.45
C GLY A 32 -1.93 -13.01 -3.36
N ASP A 33 -2.87 -12.06 -3.32
CA ASP A 33 -2.86 -10.85 -4.14
C ASP A 33 -2.04 -9.73 -3.48
N LEU A 34 -0.71 -9.90 -3.52
CA LEU A 34 0.23 -8.89 -3.04
C LEU A 34 0.11 -7.57 -3.81
N LYS A 35 -0.15 -7.63 -5.13
CA LYS A 35 -0.27 -6.42 -5.97
C LYS A 35 -1.51 -5.63 -5.60
N GLY A 36 -2.65 -6.30 -5.40
CA GLY A 36 -3.88 -5.67 -4.94
C GLY A 36 -3.71 -5.02 -3.57
N ALA A 37 -3.13 -5.75 -2.60
CA ALA A 37 -2.90 -5.21 -1.26
C ALA A 37 -2.03 -3.94 -1.30
N GLN A 38 -0.93 -3.96 -2.05
CA GLN A 38 -0.06 -2.79 -2.21
C GLN A 38 -0.76 -1.62 -2.93
N LYS A 39 -1.61 -1.92 -3.92
CA LYS A 39 -2.33 -0.90 -4.69
C LYS A 39 -3.24 -0.05 -3.81
N ILE A 40 -3.95 -0.63 -2.85
CA ILE A 40 -4.81 0.12 -1.91
C ILE A 40 -3.98 1.18 -1.17
N GLY A 41 -2.81 0.81 -0.65
CA GLY A 41 -1.89 1.74 0.01
C GLY A 41 -1.39 2.84 -0.93
N VAL A 42 -1.03 2.49 -2.17
CA VAL A 42 -0.56 3.45 -3.18
C VAL A 42 -1.64 4.47 -3.54
N GLU A 43 -2.89 4.04 -3.76
CA GLU A 43 -4.00 4.94 -4.09
C GLU A 43 -4.29 5.91 -2.94
N ASP A 44 -4.25 5.44 -1.69
CA ASP A 44 -4.40 6.30 -0.51
C ASP A 44 -3.30 7.36 -0.43
N VAL A 45 -2.04 6.95 -0.61
CA VAL A 45 -0.89 7.86 -0.58
C VAL A 45 -0.96 8.88 -1.73
N LYS A 46 -1.28 8.45 -2.96
CA LYS A 46 -1.41 9.36 -4.10
C LYS A 46 -2.53 10.38 -3.92
N LYS A 47 -3.66 9.96 -3.33
CA LYS A 47 -4.78 10.86 -3.05
C LYS A 47 -4.44 11.93 -2.01
N LYS A 48 -3.63 11.58 -1.00
CA LYS A 48 -3.27 12.50 0.10
C LYS A 48 -2.04 13.34 -0.18
N PHE A 49 -1.11 12.80 -0.95
CA PHE A 49 0.21 13.38 -1.20
C PHE A 49 0.55 13.34 -2.69
N PRO A 50 -0.23 14.04 -3.54
CA PRO A 50 -0.03 14.01 -4.99
C PRO A 50 1.40 14.42 -5.34
N GLY A 51 2.11 13.61 -6.12
CA GLY A 51 3.49 13.88 -6.57
C GLY A 51 4.59 13.60 -5.53
N LYS A 52 4.31 13.76 -4.23
CA LYS A 52 5.34 13.73 -3.17
C LYS A 52 6.09 12.40 -3.07
N TYR A 53 5.41 11.29 -3.34
CA TYR A 53 5.94 9.93 -3.17
C TYR A 53 6.03 9.13 -4.46
N ASP A 54 5.81 9.73 -5.63
CA ASP A 54 5.69 9.00 -6.90
C ASP A 54 6.92 8.16 -7.23
N LYS A 55 8.14 8.70 -7.00
CA LYS A 55 9.38 7.94 -7.21
C LYS A 55 9.43 6.71 -6.30
N ALA A 56 9.20 6.89 -5.00
CA ALA A 56 9.27 5.79 -4.03
C ALA A 56 8.17 4.75 -4.26
N ILE A 57 6.98 5.19 -4.69
CA ILE A 57 5.90 4.31 -5.14
C ILE A 57 6.34 3.49 -6.35
N GLY A 58 6.97 4.12 -7.35
CA GLY A 58 7.51 3.43 -8.52
C GLY A 58 8.53 2.36 -8.14
N ASP A 59 9.50 2.71 -7.30
CA ASP A 59 10.53 1.78 -6.80
C ASP A 59 9.88 0.58 -6.06
N ALA A 60 8.87 0.83 -5.23
CA ALA A 60 8.15 -0.22 -4.51
C ALA A 60 7.31 -1.13 -5.41
N LEU A 61 6.69 -0.58 -6.47
CA LEU A 61 5.93 -1.36 -7.45
C LEU A 61 6.84 -2.23 -8.32
N ASN A 62 8.01 -1.71 -8.72
CA ASN A 62 9.02 -2.46 -9.47
C ASN A 62 9.50 -3.66 -8.65
N TYR A 63 9.83 -3.45 -7.38
CA TYR A 63 10.24 -4.53 -6.49
C TYR A 63 9.16 -5.61 -6.33
N THR A 64 7.90 -5.22 -6.18
CA THR A 64 6.78 -6.18 -6.13
C THR A 64 6.63 -6.96 -7.44
N ASP A 65 6.90 -6.35 -8.59
CA ASP A 65 6.88 -7.05 -9.88
C ASP A 65 8.01 -8.09 -9.97
N GLU A 66 9.22 -7.75 -9.52
CA GLU A 66 10.35 -8.67 -9.43
C GLU A 66 10.05 -9.86 -8.50
N LEU A 67 9.46 -9.62 -7.34
CA LEU A 67 9.05 -10.69 -6.41
C LEU A 67 8.03 -11.63 -7.04
N ASN A 68 7.06 -11.09 -7.78
CA ASN A 68 6.05 -11.91 -8.45
C ASN A 68 6.62 -12.73 -9.60
N LYS A 69 7.60 -12.19 -10.34
CA LYS A 69 8.34 -12.95 -11.36
C LYS A 69 9.10 -14.12 -10.73
N LYS A 70 9.81 -13.87 -9.62
CA LYS A 70 10.57 -14.92 -8.89
C LYS A 70 9.68 -16.01 -8.31
N LYS A 71 8.45 -15.71 -7.89
CA LYS A 71 7.48 -16.71 -7.38
C LYS A 71 6.88 -17.62 -8.46
N LYS A 72 6.91 -17.21 -9.73
CA LYS A 72 6.35 -17.96 -10.87
C LYS A 72 7.36 -18.89 -11.54
N ASN A 73 8.63 -18.75 -11.20
CA ASN A 73 9.73 -19.64 -11.62
C ASN A 73 10.03 -20.65 -10.51
#